data_AF-A0A1V0TSX4-F1
#
_entry.id   AF-A0A1V0TSX4-F1
#
_cell.length_a   1.000
_cell.length_b   1.000
_cell.length_c   1.000
_cell.angle_alpha   90.00
_cell.angle_beta   90.00
_cell.angle_gamma   90.00
#
_symmetry.space_group_name_H-M   'P 1'
#
loop_
_entity.id
_entity.type
_entity.pdbx_description
1 polymer ?
#
loop_
_entity_poly.entity_id
_entity_poly.type
_entity_poly.pdbx_seq_one_letter_code
_entity_poly.pdbx_strand_id
1 'polypeptide(L)'
;MTACEREQREVEIIALYKGGLPVKRLLERFEISTTTLYPLLRRHQVPLRVVTRPESASRRAAAEYERLRSDGMFHYEIAEKFGITPNALYRAVRQRRATESR
;
A
#
# COMPACT_ATOMS: atom_id res chain seq x y z
N MET A 1 25.82 -15.40 -20.07
CA MET A 1 25.81 -14.71 -18.77
C MET A 1 26.84 -15.34 -17.86
N THR A 2 27.97 -14.66 -17.75
CA THR A 2 29.06 -14.95 -16.81
C THR A 2 28.61 -14.68 -15.37
N ALA A 3 29.33 -15.23 -14.38
CA ALA A 3 28.99 -15.03 -12.97
C ALA A 3 29.00 -13.55 -12.55
N CYS A 4 29.93 -12.75 -13.11
CA CYS A 4 30.10 -11.33 -12.80
C CYS A 4 28.92 -10.47 -13.28
N GLU A 5 28.36 -10.76 -14.45
CA GLU A 5 27.19 -10.03 -15.00
C GLU A 5 25.94 -10.24 -14.14
N ARG A 6 25.78 -11.43 -13.55
CA ARG A 6 24.64 -11.73 -12.66
C ARG A 6 24.76 -10.96 -11.36
N GLU A 7 25.96 -10.91 -10.79
CA GLU A 7 26.21 -10.17 -9.54
C GLU A 7 25.99 -8.67 -9.73
N GLN A 8 26.46 -8.09 -10.83
CA GLN A 8 26.21 -6.70 -11.19
C GLN A 8 24.70 -6.39 -11.27
N ARG A 9 23.93 -7.29 -11.89
CA ARG A 9 22.47 -7.16 -12.02
C ARG A 9 21.77 -7.20 -10.66
N GLU A 10 22.18 -8.10 -9.76
CA GLU A 10 21.61 -8.17 -8.41
C GLU A 10 21.88 -6.87 -7.62
N VAL A 11 23.10 -6.34 -7.70
CA VAL A 11 23.49 -5.10 -7.03
C VAL A 11 22.65 -3.91 -7.54
N GLU A 12 22.42 -3.80 -8.85
CA GLU A 12 21.58 -2.75 -9.44
C GLU A 12 20.13 -2.83 -8.95
N ILE A 13 19.54 -4.03 -8.92
CA ILE A 13 18.17 -4.26 -8.42
C ILE A 13 18.05 -3.78 -6.96
N ILE A 14 19.05 -4.11 -6.12
CA ILE A 14 19.06 -3.72 -4.71
C ILE A 14 19.22 -2.21 -4.56
N ALA A 15 20.11 -1.59 -5.33
CA ALA A 15 20.33 -0.15 -5.31
C ALA A 15 19.03 0.60 -5.65
N LEU A 16 18.32 0.17 -6.70
CA LEU A 16 17.05 0.77 -7.10
C LEU A 16 15.92 0.50 -6.09
N TYR A 17 15.89 -0.68 -5.47
CA TYR A 17 14.94 -1.00 -4.40
C TYR A 17 15.15 -0.10 -3.17
N LYS A 18 16.41 0.09 -2.75
CA LYS A 18 16.79 1.00 -1.64
C LYS A 18 16.51 2.46 -2.00
N GLY A 19 16.68 2.84 -3.26
CA GLY A 19 16.34 4.16 -3.80
C GLY A 19 14.84 4.46 -3.88
N GLY A 20 13.98 3.52 -3.46
CA GLY A 20 12.54 3.76 -3.36
C GLY A 20 11.74 3.35 -4.60
N LEU A 21 12.37 2.83 -5.66
CA LEU A 21 11.65 2.42 -6.87
C LEU A 21 10.59 1.36 -6.54
N PRO A 22 9.31 1.51 -6.93
CA PRO A 22 8.26 0.54 -6.59
C PRO A 22 8.60 -0.86 -7.07
N VAL A 23 8.28 -1.88 -6.27
CA VAL A 23 8.51 -3.30 -6.62
C VAL A 23 7.97 -3.62 -8.01
N LYS A 24 6.74 -3.19 -8.34
CA LYS A 24 6.14 -3.41 -9.66
C LYS A 24 7.02 -2.92 -10.81
N ARG A 25 7.63 -1.73 -10.67
CA ARG A 25 8.54 -1.16 -11.68
C ARG A 25 9.86 -1.93 -11.76
N LEU A 26 10.37 -2.46 -10.65
CA LEU A 26 11.54 -3.34 -10.65
C LEU A 26 11.27 -4.65 -11.39
N LEU A 27 10.11 -5.27 -11.14
CA LEU A 27 9.71 -6.52 -11.81
C LEU A 27 9.59 -6.31 -13.33
N GLU A 28 8.95 -5.22 -13.75
CA GLU A 28 8.83 -4.83 -15.17
C GLU A 28 10.21 -4.57 -15.80
N ARG A 29 11.05 -3.75 -15.15
CA ARG A 29 12.35 -3.32 -15.69
C ARG A 29 13.36 -4.45 -15.82
N PHE A 30 13.37 -5.37 -14.86
CA PHE A 30 14.32 -6.47 -14.84
C PHE A 30 13.70 -7.80 -15.29
N GLU A 31 12.44 -7.82 -15.71
CA GLU A 31 11.72 -9.02 -16.14
C GLU A 31 11.85 -10.19 -15.14
N ILE A 32 11.73 -9.85 -13.84
CA ILE A 32 11.78 -10.82 -12.74
C ILE A 32 10.42 -10.92 -12.05
N SER A 33 10.17 -12.05 -11.42
CA SER A 33 8.99 -12.26 -10.59
C SER A 33 9.22 -11.81 -9.15
N THR A 34 8.13 -11.63 -8.40
CA THR A 34 8.20 -11.46 -6.94
C THR A 34 8.88 -12.64 -6.25
N THR A 35 8.70 -13.85 -6.78
CA THR A 35 9.33 -15.08 -6.29
C THR A 35 10.85 -15.07 -6.47
N THR A 36 11.39 -14.29 -7.41
CA THR A 36 12.83 -14.07 -7.56
C THR A 36 13.32 -12.88 -6.73
N LEU A 37 12.56 -11.78 -6.71
CA LEU A 37 12.96 -10.56 -6.01
C LEU A 37 13.08 -10.75 -4.49
N TYR A 38 12.11 -11.39 -3.84
CA TYR A 38 12.12 -11.50 -2.38
C TYR A 38 13.25 -12.37 -1.84
N PRO A 39 13.58 -13.54 -2.42
CA PRO A 39 14.77 -14.29 -2.04
C PRO A 39 16.07 -13.51 -2.27
N LEU A 40 16.16 -12.74 -3.36
CA LEU A 40 17.31 -11.87 -3.63
C LEU A 40 17.49 -10.84 -2.53
N LEU A 41 16.42 -10.13 -2.15
CA LEU A 41 16.46 -9.16 -1.04
C LEU A 41 16.88 -9.81 0.27
N ARG A 42 16.37 -11.01 0.57
CA ARG A 42 16.74 -11.77 1.78
C ARG A 42 18.20 -12.21 1.78
N ARG A 43 18.72 -12.69 0.65
CA ARG A 43 20.14 -13.11 0.51
C ARG A 43 21.09 -11.97 0.80
N HIS A 44 20.71 -10.77 0.38
CA HIS A 44 21.47 -9.53 0.60
C HIS A 44 21.08 -8.78 1.89
N GLN A 45 20.34 -9.43 2.80
CA GLN A 45 19.90 -8.87 4.09
C GLN A 45 19.18 -7.51 3.99
N VAL A 46 18.49 -7.27 2.86
CA VAL A 46 17.73 -6.05 2.64
C VAL A 46 16.35 -6.22 3.28
N PRO A 47 15.98 -5.40 4.27
CA PRO A 47 14.68 -5.49 4.90
C PRO A 47 13.58 -5.16 3.90
N LEU A 48 12.45 -5.85 4.02
CA LEU A 48 11.27 -5.53 3.21
C LEU A 48 10.74 -4.17 3.65
N ARG A 49 10.51 -3.28 2.68
CA ARG A 49 9.83 -2.02 2.90
C ARG A 49 8.44 -2.30 3.46
N VAL A 50 8.22 -1.88 4.70
CA VAL A 50 6.88 -1.80 5.28
C VAL A 50 6.15 -0.74 4.47
N VAL A 51 5.19 -1.18 3.67
CA VAL A 51 4.29 -0.24 2.99
C VAL A 51 3.35 0.28 4.07
N THR A 52 3.73 1.36 4.74
CA THR A 52 2.76 2.18 5.49
C THR A 52 1.79 2.73 4.45
N ARG A 53 0.68 2.02 4.25
CA ARG A 53 -0.38 2.53 3.40
C ARG A 53 -0.84 3.83 4.06
N PRO A 54 -0.76 4.99 3.37
CA PRO A 54 -1.35 6.20 3.91
C PRO A 54 -2.80 5.90 4.25
N GLU A 55 -3.28 6.46 5.36
CA GLU A 55 -4.66 6.25 5.77
C GLU A 55 -5.57 6.64 4.61
N SER A 56 -6.34 5.67 4.09
CA SER A 56 -7.19 5.96 2.94
C SER A 56 -8.23 7.00 3.32
N ALA A 57 -8.63 7.84 2.37
CA ALA A 57 -9.69 8.81 2.58
C ALA A 57 -10.97 8.13 3.14
N SER A 58 -11.23 6.89 2.73
CA SER A 58 -12.32 6.06 3.27
C SER A 58 -12.17 5.71 4.75
N ARG A 59 -10.95 5.44 5.23
CA ARG A 59 -10.70 5.16 6.67
C ARG A 59 -10.87 6.42 7.51
N ARG A 60 -10.35 7.56 7.04
CA ARG A 60 -10.57 8.87 7.68
C ARG A 60 -12.05 9.22 7.74
N ALA A 61 -12.76 9.05 6.62
CA ALA A 61 -14.19 9.28 6.57
C ALA A 61 -14.97 8.35 7.51
N ALA A 62 -14.60 7.07 7.59
CA ALA A 62 -15.20 6.13 8.53
C ALA A 62 -14.90 6.47 9.99
N ALA A 63 -13.77 7.12 10.28
CA ALA A 63 -13.41 7.55 11.62
C ALA A 63 -14.22 8.75 12.11
N GLU A 64 -14.46 9.70 11.23
CA GLU A 64 -15.24 10.90 11.53
C GLU A 64 -16.74 10.67 11.29
N TYR A 65 -17.14 9.51 10.75
CA TYR A 65 -18.51 9.22 10.32
C TYR A 65 -19.55 9.46 11.42
N GLU A 66 -19.32 8.95 12.63
CA GLU A 66 -20.30 9.06 13.72
C GLU A 66 -20.47 10.51 14.18
N ARG A 67 -19.36 11.25 14.29
CA ARG A 67 -19.38 12.69 14.59
C ARG A 67 -20.13 13.47 13.52
N LEU A 68 -19.84 13.24 12.24
CA LEU A 68 -20.49 13.96 11.14
C LEU A 68 -21.99 13.62 11.02
N ARG A 69 -22.38 12.40 11.39
CA ARG A 69 -23.80 12.02 11.47
C ARG A 69 -24.50 12.70 12.64
N SER A 70 -23.83 12.86 13.79
CA SER A 70 -24.35 13.66 14.92
C SER A 70 -24.48 15.15 14.56
N ASP A 71 -23.58 15.66 13.72
CA ASP A 71 -23.64 17.03 13.17
C ASP A 71 -24.75 17.20 12.10
N GLY A 72 -25.50 16.14 11.78
CA GLY A 72 -26.61 16.17 10.84
C GLY A 72 -26.24 15.96 9.37
N MET A 73 -24.97 15.70 9.03
CA MET A 73 -24.58 15.45 7.65
C MET A 73 -25.14 14.13 7.13
N PHE A 74 -25.56 14.13 5.88
CA PHE A 74 -25.98 12.95 5.16
C PHE A 74 -24.78 12.17 4.61
N HIS A 75 -24.98 10.88 4.36
CA HIS A 75 -23.91 9.96 3.97
C HIS A 75 -23.25 10.36 2.63
N TYR A 76 -23.99 11.00 1.73
CA TYR A 76 -23.46 11.49 0.45
C TYR A 76 -22.56 12.70 0.65
N GLU A 77 -22.95 13.65 1.52
CA GLU A 77 -22.13 14.84 1.85
C GLU A 77 -20.83 14.45 2.55
N ILE A 78 -20.88 13.44 3.43
CA ILE A 78 -19.68 12.89 4.06
C ILE A 78 -18.77 12.28 2.97
N ALA A 79 -19.32 11.51 2.04
CA ALA A 79 -18.52 10.91 0.97
C ALA A 79 -17.86 11.97 0.08
N GLU A 80 -18.59 13.03 -0.28
CA GLU A 80 -18.06 14.17 -1.05
C GLU A 80 -16.99 14.94 -0.29
N LYS A 81 -17.19 15.21 1.01
CA LYS A 81 -16.21 15.90 1.88
C LYS A 81 -14.85 15.22 1.90
N PHE A 82 -14.81 13.89 1.79
CA PHE A 82 -13.57 13.11 1.76
C PHE A 82 -13.14 12.70 0.35
N GLY A 83 -13.86 13.12 -0.71
CA GLY A 83 -13.53 12.77 -2.09
C GLY A 83 -13.64 11.28 -2.40
N ILE A 84 -14.56 10.56 -1.74
CA ILE A 84 -14.78 9.12 -1.89
C ILE A 84 -16.19 8.83 -2.40
N THR A 85 -16.39 7.64 -2.97
CA THR A 85 -17.75 7.20 -3.31
C THR A 85 -18.53 6.82 -2.04
N PRO A 86 -19.86 7.00 -1.99
CA PRO A 86 -20.68 6.55 -0.87
C PRO A 86 -20.49 5.06 -0.54
N ASN A 87 -20.29 4.22 -1.57
CA ASN A 87 -20.02 2.79 -1.39
C ASN A 87 -18.67 2.55 -0.67
N ALA A 88 -17.64 3.34 -0.97
CA ALA A 88 -16.36 3.27 -0.25
C ALA A 88 -16.50 3.68 1.22
N LEU A 89 -17.32 4.71 1.51
CA LEU A 89 -17.67 5.11 2.88
C LEU A 89 -18.35 3.96 3.64
N TYR A 90 -19.42 3.37 3.08
CA TYR A 90 -20.14 2.26 3.72
C TYR A 90 -19.24 1.05 3.99
N ARG A 91 -18.39 0.68 3.02
CA ARG A 91 -17.45 -0.42 3.18
C ARG A 91 -16.46 -0.15 4.31
N ALA A 92 -15.93 1.07 4.41
CA ALA A 92 -14.97 1.44 5.44
C ALA A 92 -15.60 1.50 6.84
N VAL A 93 -16.79 2.09 6.99
CA VAL A 93 -17.55 2.11 8.25
C VAL A 93 -17.85 0.68 8.72
N ARG A 94 -18.28 -0.20 7.81
CA ARG A 94 -18.55 -1.61 8.13
C ARG A 94 -17.30 -2.36 8.61
N GLN A 95 -16.16 -2.17 7.92
CA GLN A 95 -14.89 -2.79 8.31
C GLN A 95 -14.40 -2.30 9.68
N ARG A 96 -14.56 -1.00 9.96
CA ARG A 96 -14.16 -0.41 11.23
C ARG A 96 -14.95 -1.00 12.40
N ARG A 97 -16.29 -1.03 12.30
CA ARG A 97 -17.15 -1.64 13.33
C ARG A 97 -16.85 -3.11 13.59
N ALA A 98 -16.52 -3.87 12.53
CA ALA A 98 -16.13 -5.27 12.64
C ALA A 98 -14.75 -5.46 13.32
N THR A 99 -13.87 -4.46 13.26
CA THR A 99 -12.55 -4.49 13.89
C THR A 99 -12.61 -4.04 15.34
N GLU A 100 -13.47 -3.07 15.68
CA GLU A 100 -13.70 -2.60 17.06
C GLU A 100 -14.45 -3.61 17.94
N SER A 101 -15.10 -4.60 17.33
CA SER A 101 -15.84 -5.66 18.04
C SER A 101 -14.98 -6.90 18.35
N ARG A 102 -13.65 -6.81 18.26
CA ARG A 102 -12.70 -7.93 18.33
C ARG A 102 -11.58 -7.65 19.31
#